data_AF-A0A225WDQ8-F1
#
_entry.id   AF-A0A225WDQ8-F1
#
_cell.length_a   1.000
_cell.length_b   1.000
_cell.length_c   1.000
_cell.angle_alpha   90.00
_cell.angle_beta   90.00
_cell.angle_gamma   90.00
#
_symmetry.space_group_name_H-M   'P 1'
#
loop_
_entity.id
_entity.type
_entity.pdbx_description
1 polymer ?
#
loop_
_entity_poly.entity_id
_entity_poly.type
_entity_poly.pdbx_seq_one_letter_code
_entity_poly.pdbx_strand_id
1 'polypeptide(L)'
;MGFGNKTVMVIDENDTGLDNATAFDVITTQRSITKKFRKTVMISLLQQSSEVFKLFDDVVNMIEGHLMYHHPHPEALGTFKILVFEYPLRRDKAETL
;
A
#
# COMPACT_ATOMS: atom_id res chain seq x y z
N MET A 1 -17.87 -8.37 7.18
CA MET A 1 -18.34 -7.26 8.03
C MET A 1 -17.80 -7.44 9.44
N GLY A 2 -16.96 -6.52 9.94
CA GLY A 2 -16.48 -6.54 11.32
C GLY A 2 -17.24 -5.52 12.17
N PHE A 3 -18.11 -5.99 13.06
CA PHE A 3 -18.77 -5.14 14.06
C PHE A 3 -18.01 -5.20 15.39
N GLY A 4 -17.85 -4.05 16.05
CA GLY A 4 -17.19 -3.89 17.36
C GLY A 4 -16.25 -2.69 17.40
N ASN A 5 -15.86 -2.23 18.61
CA ASN A 5 -15.00 -1.06 18.80
C ASN A 5 -13.50 -1.37 18.50
N LYS A 6 -13.22 -2.07 17.40
CA LYS A 6 -11.84 -2.39 16.98
C LYS A 6 -11.10 -1.10 16.69
N THR A 7 -9.92 -0.92 17.28
CA THR A 7 -9.06 0.27 17.08
C THR A 7 -8.14 0.09 15.88
N VAL A 8 -7.82 -1.16 15.55
CA VAL A 8 -6.93 -1.54 14.44
C VAL A 8 -7.63 -2.57 13.56
N MET A 9 -7.54 -2.39 12.24
CA MET A 9 -7.96 -3.37 11.24
C MET A 9 -6.77 -3.71 10.35
N VAL A 10 -6.57 -5.01 10.11
CA VAL A 10 -5.56 -5.51 9.16
C VAL A 10 -6.32 -6.25 8.08
N ILE A 11 -6.09 -5.85 6.83
CA ILE A 11 -6.76 -6.38 5.66
C ILE A 11 -5.68 -6.96 4.76
N ASP A 12 -5.86 -8.24 4.39
CA ASP A 12 -5.01 -8.88 3.40
C ASP A 12 -5.74 -8.86 2.06
N GLU A 13 -5.15 -8.26 1.05
CA GLU A 13 -5.72 -8.26 -0.30
C GLU A 13 -4.82 -9.07 -1.24
N ASN A 14 -5.40 -10.11 -1.86
CA ASN A 14 -4.89 -10.60 -3.12
C ASN A 14 -5.62 -9.77 -4.20
N ASP A 15 -4.91 -9.03 -5.05
CA ASP A 15 -5.51 -8.22 -6.12
C ASP A 15 -6.15 -9.09 -7.24
N THR A 16 -6.93 -10.11 -6.89
CA THR A 16 -7.71 -10.91 -7.84
C THR A 16 -9.01 -10.19 -8.18
N GLY A 17 -8.92 -9.08 -8.92
CA GLY A 17 -9.99 -8.66 -9.82
C GLY A 17 -10.73 -7.35 -9.56
N LEU A 18 -10.28 -6.48 -8.66
CA LEU A 18 -10.78 -5.09 -8.63
C LEU A 18 -10.10 -4.26 -9.73
N ASP A 19 -10.88 -3.46 -10.46
CA ASP A 19 -10.31 -2.42 -11.31
C ASP A 19 -9.75 -1.27 -10.46
N ASN A 20 -8.85 -0.48 -11.05
CA ASN A 20 -8.14 0.59 -10.34
C ASN A 20 -9.10 1.65 -9.74
N ALA A 21 -10.25 1.87 -10.38
CA ALA A 21 -11.27 2.79 -9.89
C ALA A 21 -11.94 2.27 -8.61
N THR A 22 -12.34 1.00 -8.61
CA THR A 22 -12.95 0.38 -7.42
C THR A 22 -11.94 0.32 -6.28
N ALA A 23 -10.67 0.00 -6.56
CA ALA A 23 -9.61 0.01 -5.55
C ALA A 23 -9.45 1.40 -4.94
N PHE A 24 -9.42 2.44 -5.76
CA PHE A 24 -9.35 3.83 -5.30
C PHE A 24 -10.52 4.21 -4.37
N ASP A 25 -11.74 3.83 -4.73
CA ASP A 25 -12.94 4.11 -3.92
C ASP A 25 -12.90 3.36 -2.58
N VAL A 26 -12.47 2.10 -2.58
CA VAL A 26 -12.31 1.29 -1.38
C VAL A 26 -11.28 1.92 -0.44
N ILE A 27 -10.08 2.24 -0.94
CA ILE A 27 -9.01 2.84 -0.12
C ILE A 27 -9.41 4.23 0.39
N THR A 28 -10.08 5.04 -0.44
CA THR A 28 -10.62 6.35 -0.03
C THR A 28 -11.64 6.21 1.10
N THR A 29 -12.50 5.19 1.03
CA THR A 29 -13.47 4.87 2.08
C THR A 29 -12.77 4.44 3.37
N GLN A 30 -11.78 3.55 3.29
CA GLN A 30 -10.99 3.13 4.45
C GLN A 30 -10.28 4.32 5.12
N ARG A 31 -9.67 5.21 4.32
CA ARG A 31 -9.05 6.44 4.81
C ARG A 31 -10.03 7.37 5.50
N SER A 32 -11.26 7.46 4.99
CA SER A 32 -12.31 8.25 5.62
C SER A 32 -12.71 7.67 6.98
N ILE A 33 -12.78 6.34 7.09
CA ILE A 33 -13.06 5.63 8.35
C ILE A 33 -11.94 5.87 9.36
N THR A 34 -10.66 5.75 8.96
CA THR A 34 -9.51 5.95 9.85
C THR A 34 -9.50 7.35 10.45
N LYS A 35 -9.68 8.38 9.61
CA LYS A 35 -9.72 9.78 10.01
C LYS A 35 -10.92 10.11 10.88
N LYS A 36 -12.13 9.66 10.50
CA LYS A 36 -13.37 10.01 11.21
C LYS A 36 -13.50 9.30 12.56
N PHE A 37 -13.10 8.05 12.65
CA PHE A 37 -13.31 7.22 13.84
C PHE A 37 -12.02 6.97 14.63
N ARG A 38 -10.91 7.64 14.27
CA ARG A 38 -9.58 7.49 14.88
C ARG A 38 -9.15 6.02 14.94
N LYS A 39 -9.26 5.34 13.80
CA LYS A 39 -8.90 3.94 13.63
C LYS A 39 -7.59 3.82 12.84
N THR A 40 -6.86 2.75 13.06
CA THR A 40 -5.69 2.38 12.24
C THR A 40 -6.09 1.25 11.30
N VAL A 41 -5.71 1.37 10.02
CA VAL A 41 -5.96 0.35 9.01
C VAL A 41 -4.65 0.03 8.30
N MET A 42 -4.27 -1.24 8.28
CA MET A 42 -3.12 -1.75 7.53
C MET A 42 -3.65 -2.65 6.41
N ILE A 43 -3.21 -2.41 5.18
CA ILE A 43 -3.67 -3.12 3.98
C ILE A 43 -2.44 -3.58 3.20
N SER A 44 -2.38 -4.87 2.84
CA SER A 44 -1.44 -5.38 1.84
C SER A 44 -2.05 -5.21 0.44
N LEU A 45 -1.23 -4.79 -0.52
CA LEU A 45 -1.63 -4.57 -1.91
C LEU A 45 -0.53 -5.14 -2.81
N LEU A 46 -0.89 -5.83 -3.90
CA LEU A 46 0.08 -6.48 -4.80
C LEU A 46 0.51 -5.52 -5.92
N GLN A 47 -0.43 -4.85 -6.61
CA GLN A 47 -0.13 -3.88 -7.66
C GLN A 47 -1.21 -2.80 -7.73
N GLN A 48 -0.88 -1.59 -7.24
CA GLN A 48 -1.81 -0.46 -7.24
C GLN A 48 -1.26 0.73 -8.01
N SER A 49 -2.18 1.55 -8.52
CA SER A 49 -1.77 2.75 -9.25
C SER A 49 -1.13 3.79 -8.33
N SER A 50 -0.33 4.68 -8.92
CA SER A 50 0.29 5.79 -8.20
C SER A 50 -0.72 6.70 -7.47
N GLU A 51 -1.98 6.73 -7.93
CA GLU A 51 -3.05 7.51 -7.32
C GLU A 51 -3.53 6.88 -6.01
N VAL A 52 -3.71 5.55 -6.01
CA VAL A 52 -4.05 4.78 -4.81
C VAL A 52 -2.91 4.85 -3.79
N PHE A 53 -1.65 4.73 -4.25
CA PHE A 53 -0.49 4.89 -3.37
C PHE A 53 -0.48 6.21 -2.60
N LYS A 54 -0.89 7.33 -3.22
CA LYS A 54 -0.94 8.66 -2.58
C LYS A 54 -2.00 8.78 -1.46
N LEU A 55 -2.91 7.82 -1.35
CA LEU A 55 -3.93 7.82 -0.30
C LEU A 55 -3.41 7.31 1.04
N PHE A 56 -2.30 6.56 1.06
CA PHE A 56 -1.72 6.03 2.28
C PHE A 56 -1.00 7.11 3.09
N ASP A 57 -1.08 6.98 4.40
CA ASP A 57 -0.32 7.84 5.31
C ASP A 57 1.09 7.24 5.51
N ASP A 58 1.21 5.93 5.77
CA ASP A 58 2.48 5.20 5.79
C ASP A 58 2.53 4.10 4.72
N VAL A 59 3.70 3.86 4.12
CA VAL A 59 3.95 2.78 3.15
C VAL A 59 5.10 1.91 3.61
N VAL A 60 4.89 0.60 3.62
CA VAL A 60 5.87 -0.43 3.94
C VAL A 60 6.12 -1.29 2.70
N ASN A 61 7.37 -1.45 2.30
CA ASN A 61 7.77 -2.39 1.25
C ASN A 61 8.57 -3.55 1.87
N MET A 62 8.18 -4.77 1.51
CA MET A 62 8.81 -6.00 1.96
C MET A 62 9.21 -6.86 0.78
N ILE A 63 10.39 -7.48 0.85
CA ILE A 63 10.89 -8.46 -0.12
C ILE A 63 11.33 -9.69 0.67
N GLU A 64 10.79 -10.86 0.30
CA GLU A 64 11.13 -12.15 0.94
C GLU A 64 11.00 -12.15 2.48
N GLY A 65 10.01 -11.43 3.00
CA GLY A 65 9.79 -11.32 4.45
C GLY A 65 10.69 -10.30 5.16
N HIS A 66 11.58 -9.62 4.44
CA HIS A 66 12.43 -8.55 4.96
C HIS A 66 11.84 -7.17 4.68
N LEU A 67 11.82 -6.30 5.70
CA LEU A 67 11.46 -4.90 5.55
C LEU A 67 12.56 -4.17 4.77
N MET A 68 12.24 -3.76 3.55
CA MET A 68 13.19 -3.03 2.70
C MET A 68 13.05 -1.53 2.92
N TYR A 69 11.82 -1.06 3.11
CA TYR A 69 11.54 0.36 3.21
C TYR A 69 10.27 0.66 4.01
N HIS A 70 10.30 1.75 4.76
CA HIS A 70 9.16 2.31 5.47
C HIS A 70 9.18 3.83 5.34
N HIS A 71 8.08 4.44 4.93
CA HIS A 71 7.98 5.90 4.83
C HIS A 71 6.62 6.44 5.26
N PRO A 72 6.59 7.55 6.00
CA PRO A 72 5.36 8.20 6.46
C PRO A 72 4.70 9.13 5.43
N HIS A 73 5.09 9.01 4.15
CA HIS A 73 4.39 9.71 3.07
C HIS A 73 4.67 9.07 1.70
N PRO A 74 3.64 8.79 0.89
CA PRO A 74 3.82 8.29 -0.48
C PRO A 74 4.46 9.30 -1.47
N GLU A 75 4.76 10.55 -1.08
CA GLU A 75 5.49 11.49 -1.95
C GLU A 75 6.97 11.12 -2.11
N ALA A 76 7.47 10.16 -1.33
CA ALA A 76 8.77 9.52 -1.54
C ALA A 76 8.85 8.62 -2.77
N LEU A 77 7.81 8.56 -3.62
CA LEU A 77 7.83 7.85 -4.91
C LEU A 77 9.05 8.20 -5.79
N GLY A 78 9.56 9.44 -5.70
CA GLY A 78 10.81 9.84 -6.35
C GLY A 78 12.04 9.06 -5.84
N THR A 79 12.07 8.74 -4.55
CA THR A 79 13.12 7.95 -3.89
C THR A 79 12.95 6.46 -4.13
N PHE A 80 11.72 5.94 -4.23
CA PHE A 80 11.44 4.55 -4.58
C PHE A 80 12.07 4.16 -5.92
N LYS A 81 11.93 5.02 -6.93
CA LYS A 81 12.53 4.76 -8.25
C LYS A 81 14.06 4.69 -8.15
N ILE A 82 14.67 5.58 -7.40
CA ILE A 82 16.14 5.64 -7.23
C ILE A 82 16.68 4.43 -6.45
N LEU A 83 16.00 4.02 -5.37
CA LEU A 83 16.44 2.89 -4.54
C LEU A 83 16.29 1.53 -5.26
N VAL A 84 15.25 1.36 -6.08
CA VAL A 84 15.07 0.14 -6.90
C VAL A 84 16.16 0.03 -7.98
N PHE A 85 16.75 1.13 -8.44
CA PHE A 85 17.89 1.12 -9.38
C PHE A 85 19.24 0.86 -8.69
N GLU A 86 19.41 1.21 -7.41
CA GLU A 86 20.65 0.95 -6.66
C GLU A 86 20.73 -0.48 -6.09
N TYR A 87 19.61 -1.16 -5.87
CA TYR A 87 19.61 -2.60 -5.58
C TYR A 87 19.91 -3.35 -6.89
N PRO A 88 21.04 -4.08 -6.99
CA PRO A 88 21.56 -4.47 -8.29
C PRO A 88 20.61 -5.42 -9.01
N LEU A 89 20.30 -5.05 -10.25
CA LEU A 89 19.67 -5.85 -11.31
C LEU A 89 20.21 -7.30 -11.34
N ARG A 90 19.64 -8.15 -10.48
CA ARG A 90 19.77 -9.62 -10.53
C ARG A 90 18.42 -10.32 -10.44
N ARG A 91 17.34 -9.60 -10.71
CA ARG A 91 16.02 -10.18 -10.98
C ARG A 91 15.57 -9.81 -12.38
N ASP A 92 15.05 -10.83 -13.05
CA ASP A 92 14.67 -10.84 -14.45
C ASP A 92 13.67 -9.71 -14.75
N LYS A 93 13.78 -9.13 -15.94
CA LYS A 93 13.14 -7.87 -16.34
C LYS A 93 11.62 -7.94 -16.54
N ALA A 94 10.94 -8.92 -15.96
CA ALA A 94 9.52 -9.16 -16.17
C ALA A 94 8.62 -8.54 -15.09
N GLU A 95 9.15 -8.15 -13.93
CA GLU A 95 8.36 -7.61 -12.82
C GLU A 95 8.93 -6.28 -12.38
N THR A 96 8.58 -5.21 -13.08
CA THR A 96 8.79 -3.85 -12.57
C THR A 96 7.56 -3.03 -12.89
N LEU A 97 6.59 -3.13 -11.97
CA LEU A 97 5.32 -2.40 -11.87
C LEU A 97 4.29 -2.68 -12.99
#